data_AF-A0A2N5ZLJ6-F1
#
_entry.id   AF-A0A2N5ZLJ6-F1
#
_cell.length_a   1.000
_cell.length_b   1.000
_cell.length_c   1.000
_cell.angle_alpha   90.00
_cell.angle_beta   90.00
_cell.angle_gamma   90.00
#
_symmetry.space_group_name_H-M   'P 1'
#
loop_
_entity.id
_entity.type
_entity.pdbx_description
1 polymer ?
#
loop_
_entity_poly.entity_id
_entity_poly.type
_entity_poly.pdbx_seq_one_letter_code
_entity_poly.pdbx_strand_id
1 'polypeptide(L)'
;MLIKQLVVEATNKPGELYKIVRTLSDNNIDIKALISNAETEAGVIIAKVKLIVLNNEMAVSTLQAEGFKAYLEDVVIVDVSDTPGAFTPILSAIRKSETNIEYVYTFL
;
A
#
# COMPACT_ATOMS: atom_id res chain seq x y z
N MET A 1 7.96 15.18 1.15
CA MET A 1 6.57 15.43 0.75
C MET A 1 5.80 14.16 1.04
N LEU A 2 4.66 14.23 1.72
CA LEU A 2 3.80 13.07 1.91
C LEU A 2 3.10 12.77 0.58
N ILE A 3 3.00 11.50 0.23
CA ILE A 3 2.15 11.03 -0.86
C ILE A 3 1.04 10.16 -0.28
N LYS A 4 -0.02 9.96 -1.06
CA LYS A 4 -1.12 9.07 -0.68
C LYS A 4 -0.86 7.68 -1.26
N GLN A 5 -1.00 6.66 -0.42
CA GLN A 5 -1.16 5.28 -0.84
C GLN A 5 -2.64 4.88 -0.71
N LEU A 6 -3.07 3.98 -1.58
CA LEU A 6 -4.37 3.32 -1.51
C LEU A 6 -4.28 2.11 -0.58
N VAL A 7 -5.22 1.97 0.34
CA VAL A 7 -5.37 0.79 1.19
C VAL A 7 -6.72 0.16 0.93
N VAL A 8 -6.75 -1.15 0.70
CA VAL A 8 -7.94 -1.94 0.46
C VAL A 8 -7.98 -3.09 1.46
N GLU A 9 -9.06 -3.18 2.23
CA GLU A 9 -9.31 -4.32 3.10
C GLU A 9 -10.18 -5.35 2.38
N ALA A 10 -9.76 -6.61 2.42
CA ALA A 10 -10.50 -7.74 1.85
C ALA A 10 -10.34 -9.00 2.69
N THR A 11 -11.32 -9.89 2.65
CA THR A 11 -11.17 -11.23 3.24
C THR A 11 -10.07 -11.98 2.49
N ASN A 12 -9.12 -12.57 3.21
CA ASN A 12 -8.04 -13.35 2.60
C ASN A 12 -8.56 -14.72 2.13
N LYS A 13 -9.12 -14.75 0.93
CA LYS A 13 -9.61 -15.96 0.25
C LYS A 13 -9.24 -15.94 -1.24
N PRO A 14 -9.22 -17.10 -1.91
CA PRO A 14 -8.87 -17.18 -3.32
C PRO A 14 -9.69 -16.20 -4.19
N GLY A 15 -8.98 -15.44 -5.02
CA GLY A 15 -9.58 -14.53 -6.01
C GLY A 15 -9.87 -13.11 -5.54
N GLU A 16 -9.81 -12.78 -4.24
CA GLU A 16 -10.11 -11.40 -3.79
C GLU A 16 -9.08 -10.39 -4.28
N LEU A 17 -7.78 -10.71 -4.18
CA LEU A 17 -6.74 -9.85 -4.75
C LEU A 17 -6.90 -9.67 -6.26
N TYR A 18 -7.29 -10.74 -6.98
CA TYR A 18 -7.57 -10.65 -8.42
C TYR A 18 -8.70 -9.68 -8.71
N LYS A 19 -9.80 -9.71 -7.94
CA LYS A 19 -10.90 -8.76 -8.10
C LYS A 19 -10.44 -7.33 -7.89
N ILE A 20 -9.67 -7.05 -6.84
CA ILE A 20 -9.12 -5.71 -6.57
C ILE A 20 -8.29 -5.22 -7.76
N VAL A 21 -7.31 -6.01 -8.20
CA VAL A 21 -6.41 -5.62 -9.30
C VAL A 21 -7.18 -5.49 -10.61
N ARG A 22 -8.14 -6.38 -10.88
CA ARG A 22 -8.98 -6.32 -12.08
C ARG A 22 -9.85 -5.07 -12.10
N THR A 23 -10.49 -4.72 -10.99
CA THR A 23 -11.29 -3.50 -10.87
C THR A 23 -10.46 -2.26 -11.21
N LEU A 24 -9.21 -2.20 -10.75
CA LEU A 24 -8.29 -1.12 -11.08
C LEU A 24 -7.91 -1.13 -12.58
N SER A 25 -7.54 -2.29 -13.13
CA SER A 25 -7.14 -2.39 -14.54
C SER A 25 -8.27 -2.11 -15.51
N ASP A 26 -9.49 -2.57 -15.21
CA ASP A 26 -10.68 -2.34 -16.05
C ASP A 26 -11.05 -0.84 -16.09
N ASN A 27 -10.57 -0.05 -15.12
CA ASN A 27 -10.72 1.41 -15.07
C ASN A 27 -9.43 2.16 -15.48
N ASN A 28 -8.46 1.48 -16.10
CA ASN A 28 -7.20 2.04 -16.59
C ASN A 28 -6.37 2.74 -15.49
N ILE A 29 -6.39 2.17 -14.27
CA ILE A 29 -5.64 2.66 -13.11
C ILE A 29 -4.36 1.83 -12.97
N ASP A 30 -3.22 2.47 -13.21
CA ASP A 30 -1.91 1.83 -13.16
C ASP A 30 -1.40 1.69 -11.70
N ILE A 31 -0.72 0.57 -11.42
CA ILE A 31 -0.18 0.22 -10.10
C ILE A 31 1.35 0.30 -10.18
N LYS A 32 1.96 1.14 -9.34
CA LYS A 32 3.42 1.33 -9.26
C LYS A 32 4.08 0.45 -8.21
N ALA A 33 3.39 0.19 -7.11
CA ALA A 33 3.87 -0.68 -6.06
C ALA A 33 2.67 -1.35 -5.36
N LEU A 34 2.87 -2.56 -4.88
CA LEU A 34 1.86 -3.33 -4.16
C LEU A 34 2.53 -4.15 -3.06
N ILE A 35 1.94 -4.11 -1.87
CA ILE A 35 2.22 -5.04 -0.78
C ILE A 35 0.91 -5.50 -0.16
N SER A 36 0.87 -6.74 0.33
CA SER A 36 -0.27 -7.27 1.06
C SER A 36 0.22 -7.90 2.35
N ASN A 37 -0.42 -7.55 3.46
CA ASN A 37 -0.27 -8.23 4.75
C ASN A 37 -1.64 -8.69 5.24
N ALA A 38 -1.69 -9.79 5.97
CA ALA A 38 -2.94 -10.34 6.48
C ALA A 38 -2.88 -10.55 7.98
N GLU A 39 -3.98 -10.22 8.66
CA GLU A 39 -4.15 -10.31 10.10
C GLU A 39 -5.46 -11.03 10.40
N THR A 40 -5.53 -11.71 11.54
CA THR A 40 -6.77 -12.38 11.97
C THR A 40 -7.56 -11.45 12.87
N GLU A 41 -8.74 -11.04 12.42
CA GLU A 41 -9.67 -10.19 13.16
C GLU A 41 -10.98 -10.96 13.39
N ALA A 42 -11.40 -11.11 14.66
CA ALA A 42 -12.63 -11.81 15.04
C ALA A 42 -12.81 -13.21 14.41
N GLY A 43 -11.71 -13.96 14.21
CA GLY A 43 -11.72 -15.30 13.61
C GLY A 43 -11.73 -15.34 12.08
N VAL A 44 -11.66 -14.18 11.42
CA VAL A 44 -11.56 -14.05 9.96
C VAL A 44 -10.19 -13.49 9.60
N ILE A 45 -9.54 -14.06 8.58
CA ILE A 45 -8.29 -13.52 8.06
C ILE A 45 -8.61 -12.35 7.11
N ILE A 46 -8.21 -11.15 7.48
CA ILE A 46 -8.38 -9.92 6.69
C ILE A 46 -7.02 -9.52 6.12
N ALA A 47 -6.96 -9.35 4.80
CA ALA A 47 -5.82 -8.80 4.11
C ALA A 47 -5.97 -7.30 3.94
N LYS A 48 -4.91 -6.55 4.25
CA LYS A 48 -4.72 -5.15 3.89
C LYS A 48 -3.80 -5.12 2.67
N VAL A 49 -4.35 -4.73 1.53
CA VAL A 49 -3.61 -4.53 0.29
C VAL A 49 -3.28 -3.06 0.18
N LYS A 50 -1.99 -2.71 0.21
CA LYS A 50 -1.50 -1.34 0.11
C LYS A 50 -0.88 -1.14 -1.27
N LEU A 51 -1.30 -0.10 -1.97
CA LEU A 51 -0.92 0.16 -3.34
C LEU A 51 -0.47 1.62 -3.53
N ILE A 52 0.55 1.82 -4.34
CA ILE A 52 0.83 3.12 -4.97
C ILE A 52 0.21 3.06 -6.36
N VAL A 53 -0.80 3.89 -6.60
CA VAL A 53 -1.53 3.92 -7.89
C VAL A 53 -1.49 5.30 -8.52
N LEU A 54 -1.67 5.35 -9.83
CA LEU A 54 -1.90 6.60 -10.54
C LEU A 54 -3.38 7.00 -10.38
N ASN A 55 -3.65 8.21 -9.90
CA ASN A 55 -5.02 8.71 -9.61
C ASN A 55 -5.70 8.00 -8.42
N ASN A 56 -5.21 8.32 -7.21
CA ASN A 56 -5.69 7.76 -5.94
C ASN A 56 -7.20 7.99 -5.69
N GLU A 57 -7.75 9.15 -6.03
CA GLU A 57 -9.16 9.46 -5.79
C GLU A 57 -10.08 8.59 -6.65
N MET A 58 -9.74 8.45 -7.94
CA MET A 58 -10.47 7.55 -8.84
C MET A 58 -10.40 6.11 -8.33
N ALA A 59 -9.22 5.64 -7.94
CA ALA A 59 -9.03 4.27 -7.45
C ALA A 59 -9.89 3.95 -6.22
N VAL A 60 -9.95 4.87 -5.24
CA VAL A 60 -10.83 4.74 -4.08
C VAL A 60 -12.28 4.65 -4.52
N SER A 61 -12.74 5.58 -5.35
CA SER A 61 -14.15 5.63 -5.77
C SER A 61 -14.58 4.37 -6.54
N THR A 62 -13.74 3.87 -7.44
CA THR A 62 -13.99 2.66 -8.22
C THR A 62 -14.08 1.43 -7.32
N LEU A 63 -13.14 1.27 -6.39
CA LEU A 63 -13.12 0.12 -5.48
C LEU A 63 -14.31 0.15 -4.49
N GLN A 64 -14.68 1.32 -4.00
CA GLN A 64 -15.85 1.49 -3.14
C GLN A 64 -17.15 1.16 -3.88
N ALA A 65 -17.26 1.52 -5.17
CA ALA A 65 -18.41 1.18 -6.01
C ALA A 65 -18.57 -0.34 -6.19
N GLU A 66 -17.46 -1.09 -6.20
CA GLU A 66 -17.44 -2.57 -6.24
C GLU A 66 -17.62 -3.23 -4.85
N GLY A 67 -17.83 -2.44 -3.80
CA GLY A 67 -18.11 -2.92 -2.45
C GLY A 67 -16.87 -3.22 -1.60
N PHE A 68 -15.67 -2.83 -2.04
CA PHE A 68 -14.47 -2.92 -1.22
C PHE A 68 -14.39 -1.76 -0.20
N LYS A 69 -13.84 -2.05 0.97
CA LYS A 69 -13.42 -0.99 1.90
C LYS A 69 -12.06 -0.46 1.45
N ALA A 70 -12.08 0.67 0.74
CA ALA A 70 -10.89 1.34 0.23
C ALA A 70 -10.75 2.76 0.81
N TYR A 71 -9.54 3.16 1.17
CA TYR A 71 -9.23 4.48 1.72
C TYR A 71 -7.76 4.87 1.46
N LEU A 72 -7.39 6.12 1.77
CA LEU A 72 -6.03 6.62 1.57
C LEU A 72 -5.29 6.80 2.89
N GLU A 73 -4.01 6.47 2.89
CA GLU A 73 -3.07 6.74 3.99
C GLU A 73 -1.90 7.60 3.49
N ASP A 74 -1.36 8.45 4.36
CA ASP A 74 -0.15 9.22 4.07
C ASP A 74 1.10 8.36 4.26
N VAL A 75 1.99 8.36 3.27
CA VAL A 75 3.30 7.71 3.34
C VAL A 75 4.42 8.62 2.81
N VAL A 76 5.65 8.26 3.17
CA VAL A 76 6.86 8.94 2.68
C VAL A 76 7.53 8.03 1.66
N ILE A 77 7.80 8.56 0.46
CA ILE A 77 8.72 7.94 -0.49
C ILE A 77 10.12 8.45 -0.21
N VAL A 78 11.09 7.52 -0.20
CA VAL A 78 12.51 7.84 -0.10
C VAL A 78 13.22 7.19 -1.28
N ASP A 79 14.02 7.98 -1.99
CA ASP A 79 14.92 7.49 -3.02
C ASP A 79 16.22 7.01 -2.35
N VAL A 80 16.67 5.82 -2.74
CA VAL A 80 17.79 5.12 -2.11
C VAL A 80 18.67 4.57 -3.21
N SER A 81 19.96 4.93 -3.19
CA SER A 81 20.93 4.37 -4.13
C SER A 81 20.99 2.86 -4.01
N ASP A 82 21.08 2.16 -5.16
CA ASP A 82 21.25 0.71 -5.20
C ASP A 82 22.69 0.30 -4.85
N THR A 83 23.05 0.47 -3.58
CA THR A 83 24.35 0.12 -3.01
C THR A 83 24.19 -0.38 -1.57
N PRO A 84 25.05 -1.32 -1.11
CA PRO A 84 25.00 -1.81 0.26
C PRO A 84 25.09 -0.67 1.29
N GLY A 85 24.13 -0.62 2.21
CA GLY A 85 24.10 0.37 3.30
C GLY A 85 23.49 1.73 2.96
N ALA A 86 23.02 1.96 1.72
CA ALA A 86 22.42 3.24 1.32
C ALA A 86 21.20 3.65 2.15
N PHE A 87 20.50 2.69 2.76
CA PHE A 87 19.34 2.97 3.63
C PHE A 87 19.74 3.36 5.06
N THR A 88 20.97 3.08 5.50
CA THR A 88 21.44 3.34 6.87
C THR A 88 21.39 4.82 7.26
N PRO A 89 21.83 5.78 6.41
CA PRO A 89 21.72 7.21 6.73
C PRO A 89 20.28 7.68 6.95
N ILE A 90 19.35 7.17 6.13
CA ILE A 90 17.92 7.49 6.21
C ILE A 90 17.35 7.01 7.55
N LEU A 91 17.58 5.74 7.89
CA LEU A 91 17.14 5.18 9.16
C LEU A 91 17.81 5.87 10.36
N SER A 92 19.06 6.32 10.23
CA SER A 92 19.74 7.09 11.28
C SER A 92 19.06 8.43 11.54
N ALA A 93 18.60 9.13 10.49
CA ALA A 93 17.86 10.38 10.63
C ALA A 93 16.50 10.18 11.33
N ILE A 94 15.73 9.16 10.91
CA ILE A 94 14.43 8.82 11.51
C ILE A 94 14.59 8.41 12.98
N ARG A 95 15.63 7.62 13.30
CA ARG A 95 15.94 7.24 14.68
C ARG A 95 16.25 8.45 15.55
N LYS A 96 17.00 9.43 15.04
CA LYS A 96 17.37 10.66 15.77
C LYS A 96 16.17 11.58 16.03
N SER A 97 15.12 11.49 15.22
CA SER A 97 13.85 12.21 15.45
C SER A 97 12.89 11.44 16.37
N GLU A 98 13.34 10.33 16.97
CA GLU A 98 12.53 9.45 17.85
C GLU A 98 11.20 9.01 17.19
N THR A 99 11.20 8.91 15.87
CA THR A 99 10.00 8.55 15.10
C THR A 99 10.01 7.06 14.84
N ASN A 100 8.91 6.38 15.23
CA ASN A 100 8.76 4.96 14.94
C ASN A 100 8.46 4.72 13.46
N ILE A 101 8.96 3.61 12.92
CA ILE A 101 8.64 3.13 11.58
C ILE A 101 7.68 1.96 11.73
N GLU A 102 6.42 2.15 11.32
CA GLU A 102 5.41 1.08 11.42
C GLU A 102 5.67 -0.04 10.41
N TYR A 103 5.99 0.32 9.17
CA TYR A 103 6.39 -0.61 8.12
C TYR A 103 7.16 0.11 7.01
N VAL A 104 7.90 -0.67 6.23
CA VAL A 104 8.56 -0.24 5.00
C VAL A 104 8.32 -1.31 3.96
N TYR A 105 8.09 -0.90 2.72
CA TYR A 105 8.14 -1.78 1.57
C TYR A 105 8.93 -1.11 0.45
N THR A 106 9.52 -1.92 -0.40
CA THR A 106 10.30 -1.48 -1.55
C THR A 106 9.82 -2.25 -2.77
N PHE A 107 10.05 -1.68 -3.95
CA PHE A 107 9.90 -2.37 -5.22
C PHE A 107 11.19 -2.12 -6.03
N LEU A 108 11.61 -3.12 -6.82
CA LEU A 108 12.78 -3.08 -7.68
C LEU A 108 12.37 -2.73 -9.11
#